data_AF-A0A1F9CLS0-F1
#
_entry.id   AF-A0A1F9CLS0-F1
#
_cell.length_a   1.000
_cell.length_b   1.000
_cell.length_c   1.000
_cell.angle_alpha   90.00
_cell.angle_beta   90.00
_cell.angle_gamma   90.00
#
_symmetry.space_group_name_H-M   'P 1'
#
loop_
_entity.id
_entity.type
_entity.pdbx_description
1 polymer ?
#
loop_
_entity_poly.entity_id
_entity_poly.type
_entity_poly.pdbx_seq_one_letter_code
_entity_poly.pdbx_strand_id
1 'polypeptide(L)'
;MNKNPCDFSAEIFLLLERYPDQETINQAFQAISSTRKSSRIADTVKLSILRSWKRHPVESVMEGIKTYVEKGYHNQGKPEKYLLGIIRNLKPEASITGGQVRKSTGSHALDEHYRSQGIRII
;
A
#
# COMPACT_ATOMS: atom_id res chain seq x y z
N MET A 1 -2.75 -28.20 -10.46
CA MET A 1 -2.33 -27.32 -11.57
C MET A 1 -0.91 -26.87 -11.30
N ASN A 2 0.07 -27.56 -11.90
CA ASN A 2 1.46 -27.11 -11.87
C ASN A 2 1.57 -25.90 -12.79
N LYS A 3 1.71 -24.71 -12.22
CA LYS A 3 2.03 -23.51 -13.00
C LYS A 3 3.50 -23.60 -13.38
N ASN A 4 3.77 -23.66 -14.68
CA ASN A 4 5.12 -23.72 -15.20
C ASN A 4 5.86 -22.42 -14.87
N PRO A 5 7.20 -22.46 -14.70
CA PRO A 5 8.00 -21.27 -14.45
C PRO A 5 7.77 -20.15 -15.49
N CYS A 6 7.52 -20.51 -16.75
CA CYS A 6 7.23 -19.55 -17.83
C CYS A 6 5.92 -18.76 -17.63
N ASP A 7 4.88 -19.36 -17.04
CA ASP A 7 3.61 -18.67 -16.79
C ASP A 7 3.77 -17.53 -15.78
N PHE A 8 4.66 -17.70 -14.79
CA PHE A 8 4.88 -16.67 -13.77
C PHE A 8 5.59 -15.45 -14.36
N SER A 9 6.60 -15.66 -15.22
CA SER A 9 7.35 -14.57 -15.84
C SER A 9 6.47 -13.73 -16.77
N ALA A 10 5.63 -14.38 -17.58
CA ALA A 10 4.69 -13.67 -18.46
C ALA A 10 3.66 -12.85 -17.66
N GLU A 11 3.12 -13.41 -16.58
CA GLU A 11 2.17 -12.70 -15.73
C GLU A 11 2.80 -11.51 -14.99
N ILE A 12 4.05 -11.66 -14.51
CA ILE A 12 4.81 -10.56 -13.91
C ILE A 12 4.99 -9.42 -14.92
N PHE A 13 5.39 -9.74 -16.16
CA PHE A 13 5.58 -8.74 -17.21
C PHE A 13 4.31 -7.94 -17.49
N LEU A 14 3.18 -8.62 -17.69
CA LEU A 14 1.88 -7.99 -17.94
C LEU A 14 1.42 -7.11 -16.76
N LEU A 15 1.74 -7.51 -15.53
CA LEU A 15 1.42 -6.71 -14.34
C LEU A 15 2.31 -5.48 -14.22
N LEU A 16 3.56 -5.57 -14.65
CA LEU A 16 4.51 -4.46 -14.65
C LEU A 16 4.16 -3.42 -15.71
N GLU A 17 3.69 -3.83 -16.89
CA GLU A 17 3.29 -2.91 -17.98
C GLU A 17 2.23 -1.87 -17.56
N ARG A 18 1.43 -2.16 -16.54
CA ARG A 18 0.44 -1.20 -16.00
C ARG A 18 1.06 0.04 -15.35
N TYR A 19 2.34 -0.02 -14.96
CA TYR A 19 3.00 1.05 -14.24
C TYR A 19 3.89 1.86 -15.20
N PRO A 20 3.68 3.18 -15.30
CA PRO A 20 4.43 4.02 -16.24
C PRO A 20 5.91 4.14 -15.83
N ASP A 21 6.19 4.11 -14.52
CA ASP A 21 7.54 4.26 -14.00
C ASP A 21 8.05 2.96 -13.38
N GLN A 22 8.87 2.25 -14.15
CA GLN A 22 9.46 0.97 -13.74
C GLN A 22 10.54 1.17 -12.68
N GLU A 23 11.16 2.35 -12.59
CA GLU A 23 12.20 2.63 -11.60
C GLU A 23 11.61 2.61 -10.18
N THR A 24 10.49 3.30 -9.97
CA THR A 24 9.74 3.31 -8.70
C THR A 24 9.36 1.89 -8.27
N ILE A 25 8.92 1.06 -9.22
CA ILE A 25 8.57 -0.34 -8.95
C ILE A 25 9.82 -1.14 -8.53
N ASN A 26 10.94 -0.96 -9.22
CA ASN A 26 12.20 -1.60 -8.85
C ASN A 26 12.70 -1.15 -7.47
N GLN A 27 12.61 0.15 -7.16
CA GLN A 27 12.92 0.69 -5.83
C GLN A 27 12.04 0.06 -4.75
N ALA A 28 10.75 -0.13 -5.01
CA ALA A 28 9.85 -0.82 -4.10
C ALA A 28 10.32 -2.24 -3.82
N PHE A 29 10.68 -3.00 -4.85
CA PHE A 29 11.17 -4.36 -4.68
C PHE A 29 12.50 -4.41 -3.94
N GLN A 30 13.43 -3.48 -4.22
CA GLN A 30 14.69 -3.37 -3.49
C GLN A 30 14.45 -3.05 -2.00
N ALA A 31 13.58 -2.08 -1.71
CA ALA A 31 13.20 -1.70 -0.36
C ALA A 31 12.52 -2.87 0.40
N ILE A 32 11.58 -3.59 -0.24
CA ILE A 32 10.99 -4.79 0.37
C ILE A 32 12.06 -5.87 0.56
N SER A 33 12.97 -6.02 -0.38
CA SER A 33 14.05 -7.02 -0.30
C SER A 33 14.94 -6.75 0.90
N SER A 34 15.27 -5.49 1.19
CA SER A 34 16.09 -5.11 2.34
C SER A 34 15.44 -5.41 3.68
N THR A 35 14.11 -5.54 3.75
CA THR A 35 13.40 -5.92 4.98
C THR A 35 13.49 -7.42 5.29
N ARG A 36 13.93 -8.25 4.33
CA ARG A 36 13.98 -9.70 4.48
C ARG A 36 15.35 -10.15 4.92
N LYS A 37 15.39 -11.15 5.81
CA LYS A 37 16.64 -11.77 6.28
C LYS A 37 17.55 -12.28 5.14
N SER A 38 16.96 -12.74 4.04
CA SER A 38 17.70 -13.25 2.89
C SER A 38 18.14 -12.15 1.90
N SER A 39 17.71 -10.89 2.09
CA SER A 39 17.91 -9.78 1.15
C SER A 39 17.54 -10.09 -0.31
N ARG A 40 16.63 -11.05 -0.51
CA ARG A 40 16.16 -11.52 -1.82
C ARG A 40 14.65 -11.73 -1.78
N ILE A 41 14.00 -11.48 -2.93
CA ILE A 41 12.58 -11.76 -3.17
C ILE A 41 12.48 -12.77 -4.31
N ALA A 42 11.83 -13.91 -4.04
CA ALA A 42 11.52 -14.90 -5.07
C ALA A 42 10.44 -14.38 -6.03
N ASP A 43 10.46 -14.83 -7.29
CA ASP A 43 9.49 -14.37 -8.31
C ASP A 43 8.03 -14.70 -7.94
N THR A 44 7.79 -15.79 -7.22
CA THR A 44 6.48 -16.12 -6.65
C THR A 44 5.98 -15.05 -5.67
N VAL A 45 6.88 -14.45 -4.89
CA VAL A 45 6.58 -13.36 -3.97
C VAL A 45 6.36 -12.06 -4.73
N LYS A 46 7.21 -11.74 -5.73
CA LYS A 46 6.99 -10.57 -6.61
C LYS A 46 5.62 -10.64 -7.27
N LEU A 47 5.26 -11.80 -7.81
CA LEU A 47 3.95 -12.02 -8.42
C LEU A 47 2.80 -11.84 -7.42
N SER A 48 2.94 -12.35 -6.20
CA SER A 48 1.93 -12.15 -5.15
C SER A 48 1.74 -10.68 -4.79
N ILE A 49 2.84 -9.93 -4.70
CA ILE A 49 2.84 -8.47 -4.46
C ILE A 49 2.13 -7.75 -5.62
N LEU A 50 2.55 -8.01 -6.86
CA LEU A 50 1.96 -7.39 -8.05
C LEU A 50 0.47 -7.70 -8.21
N ARG A 51 0.05 -8.94 -7.92
CA ARG A 51 -1.37 -9.32 -7.89
C ARG A 51 -2.16 -8.60 -6.81
N SER A 52 -1.52 -8.30 -5.67
CA SER A 52 -2.14 -7.50 -4.61
C SER A 52 -2.31 -6.06 -5.06
N TRP A 53 -1.27 -5.47 -5.65
CA TRP A 53 -1.32 -4.11 -6.21
C TRP A 53 -2.29 -3.99 -7.38
N LYS A 54 -2.47 -5.05 -8.20
CA LYS A 54 -3.42 -5.08 -9.32
C LYS A 54 -4.84 -4.68 -8.92
N ARG A 55 -5.24 -4.96 -7.67
CA ARG A 55 -6.57 -4.67 -7.10
C ARG A 55 -6.77 -3.19 -6.76
N HIS A 56 -5.72 -2.39 -6.82
CA HIS A 56 -5.71 -0.97 -6.51
C HIS A 56 -5.47 -0.17 -7.82
N PRO A 57 -5.92 1.11 -7.87
CA PRO A 57 -5.59 1.98 -8.98
C PRO A 57 -4.09 2.23 -9.04
N VAL A 58 -3.57 2.41 -10.26
CA VAL A 58 -2.13 2.58 -10.52
C VAL A 58 -1.58 3.77 -9.73
N GLU A 59 -2.31 4.88 -9.70
CA GLU A 59 -1.93 6.11 -8.98
C GLU A 59 -1.71 5.85 -7.48
N SER A 60 -2.67 5.23 -6.79
CA SER A 60 -2.52 4.89 -5.36
C SER A 60 -1.33 3.95 -5.09
N VAL A 61 -1.03 3.04 -6.02
CA VAL A 61 0.12 2.14 -5.90
C VAL A 61 1.42 2.95 -6.02
N MET A 62 1.54 3.78 -7.05
CA MET A 62 2.73 4.61 -7.30
C MET A 62 2.99 5.58 -6.14
N GLU A 63 1.95 6.30 -5.69
CA GLU A 63 2.06 7.21 -4.54
C GLU A 63 2.39 6.47 -3.24
N GLY A 64 1.82 5.28 -3.04
CA GLY A 64 2.07 4.46 -1.87
C GLY A 64 3.50 3.96 -1.80
N ILE A 65 4.04 3.53 -2.95
CA ILE A 65 5.44 3.14 -3.09
C ILE A 65 6.34 4.34 -2.80
N LYS A 66 6.08 5.48 -3.44
CA LYS A 66 6.88 6.70 -3.26
C LYS A 66 6.92 7.10 -1.79
N THR A 67 5.76 7.18 -1.13
CA THR A 67 5.66 7.45 0.31
C THR A 67 6.44 6.44 1.15
N TYR A 68 6.40 5.16 0.79
CA TYR A 68 7.07 4.10 1.52
C TYR A 68 8.60 4.18 1.46
N VAL A 69 9.13 4.50 0.27
CA VAL A 69 10.55 4.69 0.03
C VAL A 69 11.04 6.00 0.64
N GLU A 70 10.35 7.12 0.37
CA GLU A 70 10.70 8.45 0.88
C GLU A 70 10.73 8.50 2.41
N LYS A 71 9.75 7.89 3.09
CA LYS A 71 9.72 7.82 4.55
C LYS A 71 10.66 6.77 5.14
N GLY A 72 11.35 6.00 4.30
CA GLY A 72 12.31 4.99 4.74
C GLY A 72 11.69 3.90 5.62
N TYR A 73 10.41 3.55 5.41
CA TYR A 73 9.75 2.52 6.25
C TYR A 73 10.42 1.16 6.11
N HIS A 74 11.08 0.89 4.98
CA HIS A 74 11.90 -0.31 4.79
C HIS A 74 13.08 -0.36 5.77
N ASN A 75 13.71 0.78 6.10
CA ASN A 75 14.79 0.85 7.10
C ASN A 75 14.29 0.55 8.52
N GLN A 76 12.99 0.76 8.76
CA GLN A 76 12.32 0.40 10.01
C GLN A 76 11.84 -1.06 10.03
N GLY A 77 12.24 -1.86 9.03
CA GLY A 77 11.84 -3.27 8.92
C GLY A 77 10.36 -3.48 8.58
N LYS A 78 9.67 -2.47 8.04
CA LYS A 78 8.25 -2.60 7.64
C LYS A 78 8.16 -3.36 6.31
N PRO A 79 7.58 -4.57 6.24
CA PRO A 79 7.59 -5.39 5.02
C PRO A 79 6.48 -4.98 4.03
N GLU A 80 6.30 -5.75 2.95
CA GLU A 80 5.33 -5.47 1.88
C GLU A 80 3.87 -5.27 2.36
N LYS A 81 3.50 -5.91 3.48
CA LYS A 81 2.16 -5.75 4.09
C LYS A 81 1.90 -4.32 4.54
N TYR A 82 2.94 -3.62 5.01
CA TYR A 82 2.81 -2.23 5.45
C TYR A 82 2.62 -1.30 4.27
N LEU A 83 3.39 -1.50 3.19
CA LEU A 83 3.21 -0.80 1.92
C LEU A 83 1.79 -0.98 1.38
N LEU A 84 1.26 -2.22 1.39
CA LEU A 84 -0.12 -2.46 0.99
C LEU A 84 -1.13 -1.70 1.87
N GLY A 85 -0.84 -1.55 3.17
CA GLY A 85 -1.61 -0.72 4.08
C GLY A 85 -1.61 0.76 3.68
N ILE A 86 -0.48 1.30 3.25
CA ILE A 86 -0.38 2.67 2.72
C ILE A 86 -1.25 2.80 1.46
N ILE A 87 -1.05 1.93 0.48
CA ILE A 87 -1.80 1.91 -0.79
C ILE A 87 -3.32 1.82 -0.54
N ARG A 88 -3.74 1.01 0.44
CA ARG A 88 -5.16 0.88 0.82
C ARG A 88 -5.74 2.16 1.43
N ASN A 89 -4.93 2.92 2.16
CA ASN A 89 -5.34 4.18 2.78
C ASN A 89 -5.27 5.37 1.82
N LEU A 90 -4.47 5.27 0.75
CA LEU A 90 -4.44 6.22 -0.36
C LEU A 90 -5.69 6.04 -1.21
N LYS A 91 -6.79 6.65 -0.74
CA LYS A 91 -7.99 6.79 -1.56
C LYS A 91 -7.71 7.84 -2.64
N PRO A 92 -8.12 7.61 -3.91
CA PRO A 92 -8.12 8.67 -4.91
C PRO A 92 -8.93 9.84 -4.36
N GLU A 93 -8.44 11.06 -4.57
CA GLU A 93 -8.98 12.32 -4.05
C GLU A 93 -10.45 12.59 -4.45
N ALA A 94 -11.36 11.86 -3.83
CA ALA A 94 -12.78 12.17 -3.72
C ALA A 94 -13.27 11.97 -2.28
N SER A 95 -12.36 11.72 -1.31
CA SER A 95 -12.74 11.54 0.09
C SER A 95 -11.69 12.03 1.08
N ILE A 96 -11.22 13.27 0.88
CA ILE A 96 -10.97 14.16 2.03
C ILE A 96 -12.35 14.69 2.53
N THR A 97 -13.25 13.75 2.79
CA THR A 97 -14.57 13.91 3.44
C THR A 97 -14.94 12.57 4.07
N GLY A 98 -13.94 11.77 4.46
CA GLY A 98 -14.14 10.73 5.46
C GLY A 98 -14.25 11.41 6.82
N GLY A 99 -15.38 12.10 7.08
CA GLY A 99 -15.72 12.64 8.39
C GLY A 99 -15.41 11.55 9.41
N GLN A 100 -14.45 11.82 10.30
CA GLN A 100 -14.04 10.83 11.29
C GLN A 100 -15.30 10.45 12.05
N VAL A 101 -15.75 9.20 11.90
CA VAL A 101 -16.89 8.70 12.66
C VAL A 101 -16.34 8.06 13.93
N ARG A 102 -16.58 8.69 15.08
CA ARG A 102 -16.16 8.17 16.39
C ARG A 102 -17.39 7.74 17.19
N LYS A 103 -17.27 6.63 17.92
CA LYS A 103 -18.29 6.22 18.89
C LYS A 103 -18.30 7.23 20.04
N SER A 104 -19.48 7.59 20.54
CA SER A 104 -19.58 8.50 21.69
C SER A 104 -18.78 7.96 22.88
N THR A 105 -17.98 8.84 23.47
CA THR A 105 -17.23 8.57 24.71
C THR A 105 -18.11 8.59 25.96
N GLY A 106 -19.41 8.86 25.83
CA GLY A 106 -20.34 9.00 26.96
C GLY A 106 -20.16 10.31 27.74
N SER A 107 -19.35 11.23 27.23
CA SER A 107 -19.03 12.51 27.87
C SER A 107 -19.38 13.66 26.93
N HIS A 108 -20.43 14.42 27.29
CA HIS A 108 -20.96 15.50 26.47
C HIS A 108 -19.90 16.53 26.02
N ALA A 109 -19.01 16.94 26.93
CA ALA A 109 -17.96 17.90 26.64
C ALA A 109 -16.92 17.41 25.60
N LEU A 110 -16.59 16.11 25.65
CA LEU A 110 -15.65 15.52 24.70
C LEU A 110 -16.31 15.31 23.33
N ASP A 111 -17.57 14.88 23.31
CA ASP A 111 -18.34 14.71 22.08
C ASP A 111 -18.57 16.05 21.35
N GLU A 112 -18.78 17.14 22.08
CA GLU A 112 -18.88 18.49 21.51
C GLU A 112 -17.54 18.99 20.94
N HIS A 113 -16.44 18.75 21.66
CA HIS A 113 -15.10 19.08 21.16
C HIS A 113 -14.79 18.34 19.85
N TYR A 114 -15.15 17.06 19.75
CA TYR A 114 -14.99 16.30 18.50
C TYR A 114 -15.89 16.83 17.39
N ARG A 115 -17.17 17.16 17.67
CA ARG A 115 -18.07 17.78 16.69
C ARG A 115 -17.52 19.10 16.17
N SER A 116 -16.93 19.93 17.04
CA SER A 116 -16.29 21.20 16.67
C SER A 116 -15.06 21.01 15.76
N GLN A 117 -14.41 19.85 15.80
CA GLN A 117 -13.29 19.49 14.93
C GLN A 117 -13.76 18.81 13.62
N GLY A 118 -15.06 18.82 13.33
CA GLY A 118 -15.63 18.21 12.13
C GLY A 118 -15.75 16.68 12.18
N ILE A 119 -15.65 16.08 13.37
CA ILE A 119 -15.76 14.64 13.61
C ILE A 119 -17.23 14.32 13.89
N ARG A 120 -17.81 13.36 13.15
CA ARG A 120 -19.21 12.95 13.31
C ARG A 120 -19.31 11.86 14.37
N ILE A 121 -19.91 12.15 15.53
CA ILE A 121 -20.12 11.16 16.59
C ILE A 121 -21.32 10.26 16.25
N ILE A 122 -21.18 8.93 16.37
CA ILE A 122 -22.25 7.92 16.28
C ILE A 122 -22.47 7.16 17.57
#